data_AF-A0A110A746-F1
#
_entry.id   AF-A0A110A746-F1
#
_cell.length_a   1.000
_cell.length_b   1.000
_cell.length_c   1.000
_cell.angle_alpha   90.00
_cell.angle_beta   90.00
_cell.angle_gamma   90.00
#
_symmetry.space_group_name_H-M   'P 1'
#
loop_
_entity.id
_entity.type
_entity.pdbx_description
1 polymer ?
#
loop_
_entity_poly.entity_id
_entity_poly.type
_entity_poly.pdbx_seq_one_letter_code
_entity_poly.pdbx_strand_id
1 'polypeptide(L)'
;MPEKDSALYAAFVAKDSRFDGRFFVGISSTGIYCRPVCRARQPKEANCTFYATAAQAEQEGYRPCLLCRPELAPGTSITDATAMLAHKAARVLEEKCGTGDRLEEIAGLLGCTDRHLRRVFTKEYNVTPLQYLQTCRLLLAKNLLTDTNLNVLDVALASGLEA
;
A
#
# COMPACT_ATOMS: atom_id res chain seq x y z
N MET A 1 18.12 -20.12 -21.54
CA MET A 1 18.16 -18.88 -20.73
C MET A 1 17.83 -19.18 -19.26
N PRO A 2 18.69 -19.91 -18.53
CA PRO A 2 18.36 -20.39 -17.16
C PRO A 2 18.65 -19.38 -16.03
N GLU A 3 19.49 -18.37 -16.25
CA GLU A 3 19.87 -17.41 -15.18
C GLU A 3 18.72 -16.48 -14.75
N LYS A 4 17.80 -16.17 -15.66
CA LYS A 4 16.69 -15.23 -15.40
C LYS A 4 15.65 -15.85 -14.47
N ASP A 5 15.37 -17.14 -14.61
CA ASP A 5 14.36 -17.84 -13.81
C ASP A 5 14.82 -18.04 -12.37
N SER A 6 16.13 -18.27 -12.15
CA SER A 6 16.69 -18.38 -10.80
C SER A 6 16.60 -17.06 -10.02
N ALA A 7 16.85 -15.93 -10.67
CA ALA A 7 16.68 -14.60 -10.05
C ALA A 7 15.22 -14.28 -9.73
N LEU A 8 14.28 -14.66 -10.61
CA LEU A 8 12.84 -14.49 -10.38
C LEU A 8 12.36 -15.41 -9.24
N TYR A 9 12.89 -16.62 -9.14
CA TYR A 9 12.62 -17.52 -8.03
C TYR A 9 13.14 -16.96 -6.71
N ALA A 10 14.36 -16.43 -6.67
CA ALA A 10 14.90 -15.78 -5.47
C ALA A 10 14.02 -14.59 -5.02
N ALA A 11 13.56 -13.75 -5.95
CA ALA A 11 12.64 -12.66 -5.67
C ALA A 11 11.28 -13.15 -5.15
N PHE A 12 10.76 -14.24 -5.71
CA PHE A 12 9.53 -14.89 -5.24
C PHE A 12 9.67 -15.47 -3.83
N VAL A 13 10.79 -16.15 -3.54
CA VAL A 13 11.11 -16.69 -2.21
C VAL A 13 11.23 -15.58 -1.17
N ALA A 14 11.90 -14.49 -1.53
CA ALA A 14 12.03 -13.30 -0.69
C ALA A 14 10.71 -12.54 -0.49
N LYS A 15 9.67 -12.83 -1.29
CA LYS A 15 8.40 -12.08 -1.34
C LYS A 15 8.62 -10.59 -1.56
N ASP A 16 9.57 -10.27 -2.45
CA ASP A 16 10.02 -8.91 -2.66
C ASP A 16 8.95 -8.08 -3.39
N SER A 17 8.38 -7.09 -2.70
CA SER A 17 7.33 -6.22 -3.23
C SER A 17 7.79 -5.35 -4.39
N ARG A 18 9.10 -5.15 -4.57
CA ARG A 18 9.66 -4.40 -5.71
C ARG A 18 9.43 -5.11 -7.05
N PHE A 19 9.17 -6.41 -7.01
CA PHE A 19 8.89 -7.23 -8.19
C PHE A 19 7.41 -7.50 -8.41
N ASP A 20 6.56 -7.00 -7.53
CA ASP A 20 5.12 -7.15 -7.65
C ASP A 20 4.59 -6.50 -8.93
N GLY A 21 3.77 -7.23 -9.68
CA GLY A 21 3.31 -6.83 -11.02
C GLY A 21 4.37 -6.87 -12.13
N ARG A 22 5.66 -7.14 -11.83
CA ARG A 22 6.71 -7.30 -12.86
C ARG A 22 6.74 -8.71 -13.44
N PHE A 23 6.29 -9.69 -12.67
CA PHE A 23 6.13 -11.06 -13.12
C PHE A 23 5.07 -11.80 -12.29
N PHE A 24 4.64 -12.94 -12.81
CA PHE A 24 3.71 -13.87 -12.19
C PHE A 24 4.33 -15.27 -12.16
N VAL A 25 3.96 -16.08 -11.17
CA VAL A 25 4.53 -17.43 -10.98
C VAL A 25 3.44 -18.46 -11.13
N GLY A 26 3.46 -19.25 -12.22
CA GLY A 26 2.66 -20.45 -12.38
C GLY A 26 3.26 -21.60 -11.57
N ILE A 27 2.42 -22.31 -10.84
CA ILE A 27 2.80 -23.43 -9.98
C ILE A 27 2.22 -24.71 -10.58
N SER A 28 3.06 -25.51 -11.24
CA SER A 28 2.62 -26.70 -11.98
C SER A 28 1.92 -27.73 -11.09
N SER A 29 2.35 -27.87 -9.84
CA SER A 29 1.76 -28.82 -8.90
C SER A 29 0.32 -28.52 -8.48
N THR A 30 -0.13 -27.26 -8.58
CA THR A 30 -1.49 -26.84 -8.20
C THR A 30 -2.30 -26.30 -9.38
N GLY A 31 -1.66 -26.01 -10.52
CA GLY A 31 -2.28 -25.32 -11.64
C GLY A 31 -2.73 -23.92 -11.28
N ILE A 32 -2.03 -23.25 -10.35
CA ILE A 32 -2.34 -21.91 -9.86
C ILE A 32 -1.22 -20.96 -10.23
N TYR A 33 -1.53 -19.75 -10.70
CA TYR A 33 -0.55 -18.68 -10.80
C TYR A 33 -0.72 -17.65 -9.68
N CYS A 34 0.41 -17.11 -9.21
CA CYS A 34 0.51 -16.21 -8.07
C CYS A 34 1.33 -14.95 -8.41
N ARG A 35 1.18 -13.93 -7.55
CA ARG A 35 2.10 -12.79 -7.48
C ARG A 35 3.35 -13.14 -6.65
N PRO A 36 4.48 -12.44 -6.86
CA PRO A 36 5.69 -12.68 -6.08
C PRO A 36 5.52 -12.39 -4.59
N VAL A 37 4.59 -11.51 -4.22
CA VAL A 37 4.26 -11.17 -2.82
C VAL A 37 3.29 -12.14 -2.16
N CYS A 38 2.89 -13.23 -2.84
CA CYS A 38 1.91 -14.16 -2.31
C CYS A 38 2.39 -14.80 -0.99
N ARG A 39 1.53 -14.77 0.03
CA ARG A 39 1.85 -15.34 1.35
C ARG A 39 1.69 -16.86 1.44
N ALA A 40 1.27 -17.52 0.35
CA ALA A 40 1.12 -18.97 0.27
C ALA A 40 2.46 -19.69 0.53
N ARG A 41 2.38 -21.00 0.81
CA ARG A 41 3.56 -21.85 0.96
C ARG A 41 4.35 -21.87 -0.34
N GLN A 42 5.66 -21.63 -0.23
CA GLN A 42 6.60 -21.62 -1.35
C GLN A 42 6.71 -23.02 -1.98
N PRO A 43 6.37 -23.20 -3.27
CA PRO A 43 6.63 -24.42 -4.01
C PRO A 43 8.13 -24.58 -4.30
N LYS A 44 8.54 -25.76 -4.77
CA LYS A 44 9.91 -25.99 -5.25
C LYS A 44 10.14 -25.23 -6.54
N GLU A 45 11.35 -24.75 -6.77
CA GLU A 45 11.77 -24.07 -8.01
C GLU A 45 11.41 -24.86 -9.27
N ALA A 46 11.59 -26.18 -9.25
CA ALA A 46 11.26 -27.07 -10.37
C ALA A 46 9.77 -27.05 -10.79
N ASN A 47 8.88 -26.58 -9.91
CA ASN A 47 7.44 -26.47 -10.18
C ASN A 47 7.02 -25.04 -10.52
N CYS A 48 7.96 -24.09 -10.60
CA CYS A 48 7.69 -22.69 -10.86
C CYS A 48 7.96 -22.37 -12.33
N THR A 49 7.01 -21.69 -12.96
CA THR A 49 7.20 -21.09 -14.29
C THR A 49 6.86 -19.61 -14.18
N PHE A 50 7.69 -18.75 -14.76
CA PHE A 50 7.54 -17.31 -14.64
C PHE A 50 6.95 -16.69 -15.90
N TYR A 51 6.00 -15.79 -15.72
CA TYR A 51 5.27 -15.09 -16.78
C TYR A 51 5.40 -13.59 -16.61
N ALA A 52 5.43 -12.83 -17.71
CA ALA A 52 5.49 -11.38 -17.65
C ALA A 52 4.13 -10.77 -17.29
N THR A 53 3.03 -11.41 -17.70
CA THR A 53 1.66 -10.92 -17.46
C THR A 53 0.76 -12.04 -16.92
N ALA A 54 -0.29 -11.65 -16.18
CA ALA A 54 -1.31 -12.60 -15.70
C ALA A 54 -1.99 -13.33 -16.87
N ALA A 55 -2.27 -12.62 -17.96
CA ALA A 55 -2.88 -13.18 -19.17
C ALA A 55 -2.05 -14.32 -19.78
N GLN A 56 -0.71 -14.22 -19.76
CA GLN A 56 0.16 -15.31 -20.24
C GLN A 56 0.01 -16.57 -19.38
N ALA A 57 -0.06 -16.41 -18.05
CA ALA A 57 -0.26 -17.55 -17.16
C ALA A 57 -1.63 -18.22 -17.38
N GLU A 58 -2.67 -17.42 -17.62
CA GLU A 58 -4.02 -17.94 -17.91
C GLU A 58 -4.11 -18.65 -19.26
N GLN A 59 -3.42 -18.13 -20.29
CA GLN A 59 -3.33 -18.80 -21.60
C GLN A 59 -2.67 -20.18 -21.51
N GLU A 60 -1.71 -20.34 -20.60
CA GLU A 60 -1.05 -21.61 -20.30
C GLU A 60 -1.88 -22.53 -19.37
N GLY A 61 -3.11 -22.13 -19.03
CA GLY A 61 -4.07 -22.95 -18.28
C GLY A 61 -3.95 -22.85 -16.75
N TYR A 62 -3.16 -21.90 -16.22
CA TYR A 62 -3.10 -21.65 -14.79
C TYR A 62 -4.31 -20.84 -14.31
N ARG A 63 -4.88 -21.22 -13.16
CA ARG A 63 -5.97 -20.49 -12.52
C ARG A 63 -5.43 -19.42 -11.55
N PRO A 64 -6.11 -18.29 -11.38
CA PRO A 64 -5.67 -17.25 -10.45
C PRO A 64 -5.70 -17.73 -9.00
N CYS A 65 -4.67 -17.36 -8.23
CA CYS A 65 -4.62 -17.65 -6.81
C CYS A 65 -5.70 -16.87 -6.04
N LEU A 66 -6.52 -17.58 -5.27
CA LEU A 66 -7.55 -16.96 -4.43
C LEU A 66 -6.99 -16.13 -3.25
N LEU A 67 -5.70 -16.28 -2.93
CA LEU A 67 -5.08 -15.60 -1.80
C LEU A 67 -4.49 -14.25 -2.19
N CYS A 68 -3.65 -14.22 -3.24
CA CYS A 68 -3.05 -12.98 -3.72
C CYS A 68 -3.90 -12.27 -4.78
N ARG A 69 -4.96 -12.93 -5.29
CA ARG A 69 -5.90 -12.45 -6.30
C ARG A 69 -5.17 -11.68 -7.42
N PRO A 70 -4.27 -12.36 -8.16
CA PRO A 70 -3.43 -11.71 -9.16
C PRO A 70 -4.23 -11.03 -10.28
N GLU A 71 -5.46 -11.46 -10.52
CA GLU A 71 -6.42 -10.87 -11.46
C GLU A 71 -7.02 -9.54 -10.97
N LEU A 72 -6.97 -9.27 -9.66
CA LEU A 72 -7.41 -8.01 -9.04
C LEU A 72 -6.24 -7.06 -8.73
N ALA A 73 -5.04 -7.41 -9.17
CA ALA A 73 -3.83 -6.63 -8.94
C ALA A 73 -3.45 -5.81 -10.18
N PRO A 74 -2.81 -4.64 -10.00
CA PRO A 74 -2.55 -3.96 -8.73
C PRO A 74 -3.77 -3.18 -8.22
N GLY A 75 -3.89 -3.04 -6.90
CA GLY A 75 -4.72 -2.01 -6.27
C GLY A 75 -6.12 -2.43 -5.82
N THR A 76 -6.61 -3.61 -6.17
CA THR A 76 -7.89 -4.14 -5.63
C THR A 76 -7.78 -5.51 -4.97
N SER A 77 -6.56 -6.06 -4.88
CA SER A 77 -6.35 -7.34 -4.22
C SER A 77 -6.38 -7.20 -2.69
N ILE A 78 -6.70 -8.30 -2.00
CA ILE A 78 -6.59 -8.41 -0.53
C ILE A 78 -5.17 -8.12 -0.04
N THR A 79 -4.17 -8.36 -0.89
CA THR A 79 -2.76 -8.11 -0.56
C THR A 79 -2.44 -6.60 -0.56
N ASP A 80 -3.19 -5.81 -1.33
CA ASP A 80 -3.02 -4.36 -1.44
C ASP A 80 -3.87 -3.60 -0.40
N ALA A 81 -4.82 -4.27 0.26
CA ALA A 81 -5.77 -3.65 1.18
C ALA A 81 -5.10 -2.84 2.31
N THR A 82 -3.90 -3.26 2.73
CA THR A 82 -3.11 -2.55 3.73
C THR A 82 -2.55 -1.23 3.18
N ALA A 83 -1.94 -1.25 2.00
CA ALA A 83 -1.44 -0.03 1.35
C ALA A 83 -2.60 0.92 1.01
N MET A 84 -3.72 0.39 0.51
CA MET A 84 -4.95 1.16 0.27
C MET A 84 -5.47 1.85 1.54
N LEU A 85 -5.46 1.16 2.69
CA LEU A 85 -5.85 1.75 3.96
C LEU A 85 -4.92 2.91 4.34
N ALA A 86 -3.61 2.74 4.18
CA ALA A 86 -2.65 3.82 4.42
C ALA A 86 -2.90 5.03 3.51
N HIS A 87 -3.12 4.81 2.21
CA HIS A 87 -3.41 5.89 1.25
C HIS A 87 -4.73 6.60 1.54
N LYS A 88 -5.79 5.84 1.86
CA LYS A 88 -7.08 6.43 2.27
C LYS A 88 -6.92 7.26 3.54
N ALA A 89 -6.14 6.77 4.50
CA ALA A 89 -5.85 7.52 5.71
C ALA A 89 -5.08 8.81 5.43
N ALA A 90 -4.07 8.79 4.56
CA ALA A 90 -3.31 9.98 4.19
C ALA A 90 -4.23 11.04 3.58
N ARG A 91 -5.11 10.65 2.67
CA ARG A 91 -6.10 11.55 2.07
C ARG A 91 -7.05 12.16 3.09
N VAL A 92 -7.57 11.35 4.03
CA VAL A 92 -8.44 11.87 5.09
C VAL A 92 -7.67 12.83 6.01
N LEU A 93 -6.41 12.54 6.35
CA LEU A 93 -5.56 13.42 7.16
C LEU A 93 -5.29 14.76 6.46
N GLU A 94 -5.08 14.75 5.14
CA GLU A 94 -4.90 15.96 4.33
C GLU A 94 -6.19 16.80 4.29
N GLU A 95 -7.33 16.18 3.97
CA GLU A 95 -8.63 16.86 3.88
C GLU A 95 -9.06 17.43 5.25
N LYS A 96 -8.69 16.77 6.35
CA LYS A 96 -9.09 17.13 7.72
C LYS A 96 -7.97 17.76 8.56
N CYS A 97 -6.87 18.20 7.94
CA CYS A 97 -5.72 18.65 8.72
C CYS A 97 -6.04 19.82 9.67
N GLY A 98 -6.99 20.69 9.29
CA GLY A 98 -7.46 21.83 10.09
C GLY A 98 -8.59 21.56 11.09
N THR A 99 -9.22 20.37 11.11
CA THR A 99 -10.44 20.14 11.93
C THR A 99 -10.17 19.68 13.36
N GLY A 100 -8.92 19.41 13.73
CA GLY A 100 -8.56 18.98 15.10
C GLY A 100 -8.95 17.54 15.45
N ASP A 101 -9.46 16.76 14.49
CA ASP A 101 -9.89 15.38 14.69
C ASP A 101 -8.80 14.52 15.33
N ARG A 102 -9.22 13.66 16.26
CA ARG A 102 -8.30 12.72 16.91
C ARG A 102 -8.01 11.56 15.96
N LEU A 103 -6.81 10.97 16.06
CA LEU A 103 -6.44 9.84 15.21
C LEU A 103 -7.39 8.63 15.40
N GLU A 104 -7.96 8.47 16.58
CA GLU A 104 -8.96 7.44 16.87
C GLU A 104 -10.24 7.59 16.03
N GLU A 105 -10.67 8.83 15.77
CA GLU A 105 -11.86 9.14 14.97
C GLU A 105 -11.63 8.81 13.50
N ILE A 106 -10.44 9.16 12.99
CA ILE A 106 -10.01 8.83 11.62
C ILE A 106 -9.90 7.31 11.43
N ALA A 107 -9.34 6.61 12.41
CA ALA A 107 -9.28 5.15 12.38
C ALA A 107 -10.69 4.53 12.36
N GLY A 108 -11.62 5.06 13.17
CA GLY A 108 -13.02 4.67 13.19
C GLY A 108 -13.74 4.85 11.85
N LEU A 109 -13.53 5.99 11.17
CA LEU A 109 -14.09 6.26 9.84
C LEU A 109 -13.61 5.26 8.78
N LEU A 110 -12.39 4.74 8.93
CA LEU A 110 -11.79 3.77 8.04
C LEU A 110 -12.09 2.31 8.43
N GLY A 111 -12.87 2.09 9.49
CA GLY A 111 -13.22 0.76 9.97
C GLY A 111 -12.05 -0.02 10.57
N CYS A 112 -11.05 0.67 11.11
CA CYS A 112 -9.86 0.04 11.69
C CYS A 112 -9.52 0.61 13.08
N THR A 113 -8.65 -0.08 13.81
CA THR A 113 -8.17 0.41 15.12
C THR A 113 -6.98 1.35 14.94
N ASP A 114 -6.80 2.31 15.85
CA ASP A 114 -5.63 3.23 15.85
C ASP A 114 -4.30 2.48 15.75
N ARG A 115 -4.14 1.41 16.54
CA ARG A 115 -2.94 0.55 16.48
C ARG A 115 -2.70 -0.05 15.11
N HIS A 116 -3.77 -0.52 14.44
CA HIS A 116 -3.65 -1.07 13.09
C HIS A 116 -3.28 0.03 12.11
N LEU A 117 -3.96 1.18 12.18
CA LEU A 117 -3.71 2.33 11.33
C LEU A 117 -2.25 2.81 11.41
N ARG A 118 -1.73 3.04 12.62
CA ARG A 118 -0.33 3.44 12.84
C ARG A 118 0.66 2.46 12.21
N ARG A 119 0.48 1.17 12.46
CA ARG A 119 1.37 0.11 11.93
C ARG A 119 1.38 0.11 10.41
N VAL A 120 0.21 0.24 9.80
CA VAL A 120 0.04 0.22 8.34
C VAL A 120 0.59 1.49 7.70
N PHE A 121 0.32 2.65 8.30
CA PHE A 121 0.79 3.93 7.82
C PHE A 121 2.32 4.04 7.89
N THR A 122 2.94 3.62 9.00
CA THR A 122 4.40 3.63 9.14
C THR A 122 5.08 2.65 8.20
N LYS A 123 4.44 1.53 7.88
CA LYS A 123 4.96 0.60 6.87
C LYS A 123 4.98 1.22 5.47
N GLU A 124 3.96 2.01 5.12
CA GLU A 124 3.81 2.59 3.79
C GLU A 124 4.60 3.90 3.62
N TYR A 125 4.46 4.82 4.58
CA TYR A 125 4.98 6.19 4.48
C TYR A 125 6.27 6.42 5.30
N ASN A 126 6.75 5.43 6.05
CA ASN A 126 7.91 5.53 6.95
C ASN A 126 7.80 6.62 8.04
N VAL A 127 6.61 7.18 8.25
CA VAL A 127 6.31 8.17 9.29
C VAL A 127 5.07 7.76 10.07
N THR A 128 4.86 8.36 11.23
CA THR A 128 3.61 8.17 11.98
C THR A 128 2.49 9.04 11.40
N PRO A 129 1.21 8.63 11.53
CA PRO A 129 0.08 9.46 11.10
C PRO A 129 0.09 10.87 11.71
N LEU A 130 0.54 11.02 12.96
CA LEU A 130 0.63 12.32 13.63
C LEU A 130 1.71 13.22 13.04
N GLN A 131 2.88 12.67 12.71
CA GLN A 131 3.94 13.42 12.03
C GLN A 131 3.51 13.83 10.62
N TYR A 132 2.79 12.95 9.92
CA TYR A 132 2.20 13.27 8.62
C TYR A 132 1.20 14.41 8.72
N LEU A 133 0.26 14.31 9.68
CA LEU A 133 -0.72 15.36 9.97
C LEU A 133 -0.06 16.70 10.30
N GLN A 134 0.96 16.70 11.16
CA GLN A 134 1.71 17.90 11.48
C GLN A 134 2.37 18.52 10.25
N THR A 135 2.87 17.70 9.34
CA THR A 135 3.40 18.17 8.04
C THR A 135 2.31 18.81 7.20
N CYS A 136 1.13 18.18 7.09
CA CYS A 136 -0.03 18.76 6.39
C CYS A 136 -0.42 20.11 6.97
N ARG A 137 -0.48 20.24 8.30
CA ARG A 137 -0.79 21.51 9.00
C ARG A 137 0.23 22.60 8.71
N LEU A 138 1.53 22.27 8.72
CA LEU A 138 2.58 23.22 8.39
C LEU A 138 2.51 23.69 6.93
N LEU A 139 2.20 22.79 6.00
CA LEU A 139 2.02 23.14 4.59
C LEU A 139 0.78 24.02 4.38
N LEU A 140 -0.33 23.73 5.06
CA LEU A 140 -1.53 24.56 5.03
C LEU A 140 -1.23 25.96 5.59
N ALA A 141 -0.58 26.05 6.76
CA ALA A 141 -0.19 27.31 7.37
C ALA A 141 0.72 28.13 6.45
N LYS A 142 1.70 27.48 5.82
CA LYS A 142 2.57 28.11 4.83
C LYS A 142 1.77 28.71 3.67
N ASN A 143 0.86 27.94 3.07
CA ASN A 143 0.05 28.41 1.96
C ASN A 143 -0.86 29.58 2.36
N LEU A 144 -1.46 29.53 3.55
CA LEU A 144 -2.27 30.64 4.06
C LEU A 144 -1.44 31.91 4.27
N LEU A 145 -0.21 31.79 4.78
CA LEU A 145 0.69 32.94 4.96
C LEU A 145 1.18 33.54 3.64
N THR A 146 1.31 32.74 2.57
CA THR A 146 1.78 33.24 1.27
C THR A 146 0.66 33.76 0.38
N ASP A 147 -0.52 33.13 0.45
CA ASP A 147 -1.58 33.32 -0.55
C ASP A 147 -2.75 34.16 -0.02
N THR A 148 -2.75 34.50 1.28
CA THR A 148 -3.81 35.28 1.91
C THR A 148 -3.25 36.41 2.78
N ASN A 149 -4.12 37.37 3.15
CA ASN A 149 -3.80 38.43 4.11
C ASN A 149 -4.34 38.12 5.52
N LEU A 150 -4.55 36.84 5.84
CA LEU A 150 -4.98 36.44 7.18
C LEU A 150 -3.91 36.80 8.22
N ASN A 151 -4.36 37.14 9.43
CA ASN A 151 -3.42 37.37 10.52
C ASN A 151 -2.86 36.02 11.01
N VAL A 152 -1.73 36.05 11.71
CA VAL A 152 -1.02 34.84 12.17
C VAL A 152 -1.89 33.96 13.09
N LEU A 153 -2.77 34.57 13.89
CA LEU A 153 -3.69 33.83 14.77
C LEU A 153 -4.75 33.06 13.96
N ASP A 154 -5.34 33.70 12.95
CA ASP A 154 -6.32 33.09 12.05
C ASP A 154 -5.69 31.95 11.25
N VAL A 155 -4.44 32.11 10.80
CA VAL A 155 -3.68 31.05 10.13
C VAL A 155 -3.46 29.85 11.06
N ALA A 156 -3.06 30.09 12.31
CA ALA A 156 -2.82 29.02 13.28
C ALA A 156 -4.10 28.22 13.54
N LEU A 157 -5.22 28.91 13.77
CA LEU A 157 -6.54 28.31 13.95
C LEU A 157 -6.98 27.50 12.73
N ALA A 158 -6.93 28.10 11.53
CA ALA A 158 -7.33 27.43 10.28
C ALA A 158 -6.47 26.20 9.95
N SER A 159 -5.21 26.20 10.40
CA SER A 159 -4.27 25.11 10.15
C SER A 159 -4.28 24.05 11.25
N GLY A 160 -5.14 24.16 12.27
CA GLY A 160 -5.18 23.22 13.39
C GLY A 160 -3.90 23.22 14.25
N LEU A 161 -3.16 24.33 14.22
CA LEU A 161 -2.02 24.59 15.08
C LEU A 161 -2.56 25.30 16.33
N GLU A 162 -2.95 24.54 17.34
CA GLU A 162 -3.33 25.10 18.63
C GLU A 162 -2.09 25.71 19.31
N ALA A 163 -2.28 26.86 19.97
CA ALA A 163 -1.29 27.56 20.78
C ALA A 163 -1.28 27.05 22.22
#